data_AF-A0A2E3IYM8-F1
#
_entry.id   AF-A0A2E3IYM8-F1
#
_cell.length_a   1.000
_cell.length_b   1.000
_cell.length_c   1.000
_cell.angle_alpha   90.00
_cell.angle_beta   90.00
_cell.angle_gamma   90.00
#
_symmetry.space_group_name_H-M   'P 1'
#
loop_
_entity.id
_entity.type
_entity.pdbx_description
1 polymer ?
#
loop_
_entity_poly.entity_id
_entity_poly.type
_entity_poly.pdbx_seq_one_letter_code
_entity_poly.pdbx_strand_id
1 'polypeptide(L)'
;MGTIPVMIVSAGLLVVGFVLGWLLSSKVSHSKIQRAELSAEKILDDALTEAEAMKRTAVLEANDQMHQERLQFEKELEDKRDETSRAEIQLSSLTRQLDKRADLLNHKEKLATTKEDELSKYETQLTTRSEELEDKLLQQNRRLEQIAELTKEEAKQILMSNLEEEAKQDAEWRFKEIRDDALGRANDEAREIIAGAIQRLAADHTIESTVAMVRLPSDEMKGRIIGREGRNIRAFEMATGVDVTIDDTPEAVILSAFDPIRRSTAQMALEQLILDGRIHPGRIEEVVQKSRTSIQRVIREAGEQAAFDAGVPGLHDRLIECLGRLKFRTSYGQNVLNHSKEVAFLTGMMATSLGLDTQVAKRAGLIHDIGKGLSHEAEGTYGETGADLARKFGEDPVVVNAIETHHGESEASSPIAVLVDAADTVSRSRPGAQREQIENYVRRLERLEAIAKLIDGVESVYAIKAGQEVRVMADGDMMSDADTEKLATQIVDRLTEDATCPGPVKVTVIRETRAIDFAR
;
A
#
# COMPACT_ATOMS: atom_id res chain seq x y z
N MET A 1 -111.60 -84.91 -35.18
CA MET A 1 -110.47 -84.60 -36.06
C MET A 1 -109.87 -83.27 -35.62
N GLY A 2 -108.76 -83.16 -34.92
CA GLY A 2 -107.80 -84.14 -34.40
C GLY A 2 -106.53 -83.35 -34.06
N THR A 3 -106.24 -83.23 -32.76
CA THR A 3 -104.98 -83.00 -31.98
C THR A 3 -103.64 -82.61 -32.64
N ILE A 4 -103.49 -82.72 -33.96
CA ILE A 4 -102.29 -82.43 -34.75
C ILE A 4 -101.87 -80.94 -34.73
N PRO A 5 -102.76 -79.93 -34.88
CA PRO A 5 -102.33 -78.53 -34.91
C PRO A 5 -101.80 -78.04 -33.56
N VAL A 6 -102.31 -78.57 -32.44
CA VAL A 6 -101.83 -78.20 -31.09
C VAL A 6 -100.44 -78.78 -30.83
N MET A 7 -100.17 -80.04 -31.23
CA MET A 7 -98.85 -80.65 -31.06
C MET A 7 -97.75 -79.93 -31.86
N ILE A 8 -98.06 -79.48 -33.08
CA ILE A 8 -97.11 -78.73 -33.92
C ILE A 8 -96.76 -77.38 -33.28
N VAL A 9 -97.75 -76.66 -32.73
CA VAL A 9 -97.50 -75.37 -32.06
C VAL A 9 -96.69 -75.57 -30.77
N SER A 10 -96.99 -76.59 -29.96
CA SER A 10 -96.20 -76.89 -28.74
C SER A 10 -94.76 -77.33 -29.05
N ALA A 11 -94.54 -78.12 -30.12
CA ALA A 11 -93.20 -78.49 -30.56
C ALA A 11 -92.43 -77.27 -31.07
N GLY A 12 -93.09 -76.36 -31.81
CA GLY A 12 -92.52 -75.09 -32.25
C GLY A 12 -92.08 -74.21 -31.09
N LEU A 13 -92.91 -74.07 -30.04
CA LEU A 13 -92.57 -73.30 -28.83
C LEU A 13 -91.40 -73.92 -28.05
N LEU A 14 -91.31 -75.25 -27.98
CA LEU A 14 -90.17 -75.93 -27.33
C LEU A 14 -88.86 -75.72 -28.09
N VAL A 15 -88.89 -75.79 -29.42
CA VAL A 15 -87.70 -75.52 -30.25
C VAL A 15 -87.27 -74.07 -30.11
N VAL A 16 -88.21 -73.12 -30.16
CA VAL A 16 -87.92 -71.70 -29.96
C VAL A 16 -87.36 -71.45 -28.55
N GLY A 17 -87.94 -72.06 -27.51
CA GLY A 17 -87.44 -71.96 -26.14
C GLY A 17 -86.05 -72.56 -25.94
N PHE A 18 -85.75 -73.70 -26.58
CA PHE A 18 -84.43 -74.32 -26.55
C PHE A 18 -83.39 -73.47 -27.28
N VAL A 19 -83.72 -72.91 -28.45
CA VAL A 19 -82.83 -72.02 -29.21
C VAL A 19 -82.57 -70.73 -28.44
N LEU A 20 -83.61 -70.10 -27.86
CA LEU A 20 -83.45 -68.92 -26.99
C LEU A 20 -82.61 -69.23 -25.74
N GLY A 21 -82.86 -70.37 -25.09
CA GLY A 21 -82.09 -70.81 -23.92
C GLY A 21 -80.62 -71.10 -24.26
N TRP A 22 -80.34 -71.72 -25.41
CA TRP A 22 -78.99 -71.99 -25.89
C TRP A 22 -78.25 -70.71 -26.26
N LEU A 23 -78.90 -69.76 -26.93
CA LEU A 23 -78.34 -68.45 -27.25
C LEU A 23 -78.05 -67.62 -25.99
N LEU A 24 -78.97 -67.61 -25.02
CA LEU A 24 -78.77 -66.94 -23.73
C LEU A 24 -77.63 -67.59 -22.93
N SER A 25 -77.58 -68.93 -22.87
CA SER A 25 -76.52 -69.68 -22.20
C SER A 25 -75.15 -69.46 -22.86
N SER A 26 -75.09 -69.48 -24.19
CA SER A 26 -73.88 -69.17 -24.97
C SER A 26 -73.39 -67.75 -24.70
N LYS A 27 -74.30 -66.76 -24.69
CA LYS A 27 -73.95 -65.36 -24.39
C LYS A 27 -73.47 -65.16 -22.94
N VAL A 28 -74.11 -65.81 -21.97
CA VAL A 28 -73.68 -65.75 -20.56
C VAL A 28 -72.33 -66.45 -20.37
N SER A 29 -72.12 -67.61 -21.00
CA SER A 29 -70.85 -68.36 -20.95
C SER A 29 -69.70 -67.55 -21.56
N HIS A 30 -69.88 -66.98 -22.77
CA HIS A 30 -68.89 -66.08 -23.37
C HIS A 30 -68.64 -64.84 -22.49
N SER A 31 -69.68 -64.24 -21.90
CA SER A 31 -69.49 -63.11 -20.97
C SER A 31 -68.76 -63.49 -19.68
N LYS A 32 -68.81 -64.76 -19.25
CA LYS A 32 -68.07 -65.27 -18.08
C LYS A 32 -66.62 -65.54 -18.43
N ILE A 33 -66.35 -66.14 -19.59
CA ILE A 33 -64.98 -66.37 -20.10
C ILE A 33 -64.28 -65.03 -20.32
N GLN A 34 -64.94 -64.08 -20.99
CA GLN A 34 -64.38 -62.75 -21.24
C GLN A 34 -64.13 -61.98 -19.93
N ARG A 35 -65.00 -62.12 -18.92
CA ARG A 35 -64.75 -61.55 -17.58
C ARG A 35 -63.61 -62.23 -16.83
N ALA A 36 -63.44 -63.55 -17.00
CA ALA A 36 -62.32 -64.28 -16.42
C ALA A 36 -60.99 -63.90 -17.09
N GLU A 37 -60.98 -63.73 -18.41
CA GLU A 37 -59.82 -63.22 -19.17
C GLU A 37 -59.46 -61.79 -18.76
N LEU A 38 -60.44 -60.87 -18.72
CA LEU A 38 -60.24 -59.50 -18.23
C LEU A 38 -59.75 -59.47 -16.78
N SER A 39 -60.25 -60.37 -15.92
CA SER A 39 -59.79 -60.46 -14.54
C SER A 39 -58.37 -61.02 -14.44
N ALA A 40 -58.01 -62.00 -15.27
CA ALA A 40 -56.66 -62.55 -15.31
C ALA A 40 -55.65 -61.53 -15.86
N GLU A 41 -56.03 -60.80 -16.91
CA GLU A 41 -55.24 -59.71 -17.47
C GLU A 41 -55.06 -58.58 -16.45
N LYS A 42 -56.12 -58.21 -15.73
CA LYS A 42 -56.03 -57.24 -14.65
C LYS A 42 -55.15 -57.70 -13.49
N ILE A 43 -55.25 -58.96 -13.06
CA ILE A 43 -54.36 -59.51 -12.02
C ILE A 43 -52.91 -59.49 -12.47
N LEU A 44 -52.64 -59.77 -13.75
CA LEU A 44 -51.29 -59.72 -14.31
C LEU A 44 -50.76 -58.28 -14.35
N ASP A 45 -51.59 -57.32 -14.77
CA ASP A 45 -51.24 -55.89 -14.79
C ASP A 45 -51.01 -55.34 -13.37
N ASP A 46 -51.88 -55.68 -12.42
CA ASP A 46 -51.74 -55.34 -11.00
C ASP A 46 -50.44 -55.96 -10.43
N ALA A 47 -50.12 -57.21 -10.76
CA ALA A 47 -48.89 -57.86 -10.31
C ALA A 47 -47.62 -57.25 -10.94
N LEU A 48 -47.67 -56.83 -12.22
CA LEU A 48 -46.57 -56.17 -12.90
C LEU A 48 -46.33 -54.77 -12.32
N THR A 49 -47.39 -54.00 -12.10
CA THR A 49 -47.30 -52.67 -11.49
C THR A 49 -46.81 -52.73 -10.04
N GLU A 50 -47.24 -53.73 -9.27
CA GLU A 50 -46.74 -53.97 -7.91
C GLU A 50 -45.26 -54.40 -7.92
N ALA A 51 -44.85 -55.26 -8.85
CA ALA A 51 -43.44 -55.64 -9.01
C ALA A 51 -42.55 -54.46 -9.43
N GLU A 52 -43.04 -53.59 -10.33
CA GLU A 52 -42.34 -52.35 -10.68
C GLU A 52 -42.24 -51.39 -9.50
N ALA A 53 -43.32 -51.24 -8.73
CA ALA A 53 -43.33 -50.42 -7.52
C ALA A 53 -42.32 -50.95 -6.49
N MET A 54 -42.32 -52.26 -6.24
CA MET A 54 -41.39 -52.93 -5.31
C MET A 54 -39.93 -52.80 -5.77
N LYS A 55 -39.67 -52.91 -7.07
CA LYS A 55 -38.33 -52.66 -7.62
C LYS A 55 -37.89 -51.21 -7.41
N ARG A 56 -38.79 -50.25 -7.64
CA ARG A 56 -38.48 -48.82 -7.42
C ARG A 56 -38.23 -48.53 -5.95
N THR A 57 -39.04 -49.07 -5.04
CA THR A 57 -38.82 -48.89 -3.59
C THR A 57 -37.51 -49.53 -3.13
N ALA A 58 -37.20 -50.75 -3.58
CA ALA A 58 -35.94 -51.41 -3.23
C ALA A 58 -34.71 -50.65 -3.73
N VAL A 59 -34.76 -50.06 -4.93
CA VAL A 59 -33.68 -49.20 -5.45
C VAL A 59 -33.57 -47.90 -4.65
N LEU A 60 -34.69 -47.30 -4.25
CA LEU A 60 -34.68 -46.09 -3.42
C LEU A 60 -34.14 -46.37 -2.02
N GLU A 61 -34.53 -47.48 -1.38
CA GLU A 61 -34.03 -47.91 -0.08
C GLU A 61 -32.52 -48.22 -0.13
N ALA A 62 -32.05 -48.90 -1.19
CA ALA A 62 -30.63 -49.15 -1.39
C ALA A 62 -29.83 -47.85 -1.58
N ASN A 63 -30.38 -46.90 -2.35
CA ASN A 63 -29.76 -45.59 -2.53
C ASN A 63 -29.74 -44.76 -1.24
N ASP A 64 -30.81 -44.83 -0.43
CA ASP A 64 -30.89 -44.15 0.86
C ASP A 64 -29.88 -44.74 1.86
N GLN A 65 -29.78 -46.08 1.94
CA GLN A 65 -28.76 -46.76 2.75
C GLN A 65 -27.34 -46.37 2.30
N MET A 66 -27.06 -46.41 1.00
CA MET A 66 -25.75 -46.00 0.46
C MET A 66 -25.46 -44.53 0.78
N HIS A 67 -26.46 -43.66 0.75
CA HIS A 67 -26.30 -42.25 1.11
C HIS A 67 -26.04 -42.09 2.62
N GLN A 68 -26.75 -42.83 3.47
CA GLN A 68 -26.52 -42.81 4.92
C GLN A 68 -25.12 -43.34 5.29
N GLU A 69 -24.68 -44.44 4.69
CA GLU A 69 -23.33 -44.97 4.88
C GLU A 69 -22.26 -43.97 4.41
N ARG A 70 -22.49 -43.30 3.27
CA ARG A 70 -21.58 -42.26 2.79
C ARG A 70 -21.50 -41.08 3.74
N LEU A 71 -22.62 -40.62 4.30
CA LEU A 71 -22.63 -39.55 5.30
C LEU A 71 -21.89 -39.94 6.58
N GLN A 72 -22.07 -41.19 7.04
CA GLN A 72 -21.32 -41.71 8.20
C GLN A 72 -19.82 -41.75 7.92
N PHE A 73 -19.43 -42.24 6.74
CA PHE A 73 -18.03 -42.28 6.34
C PHE A 73 -17.41 -40.88 6.19
N GLU A 74 -18.13 -39.92 5.61
CA GLU A 74 -17.68 -38.53 5.51
C GLU A 74 -17.47 -37.91 6.90
N LYS A 75 -18.37 -38.20 7.85
CA LYS A 75 -18.24 -37.76 9.23
C LYS A 75 -17.06 -38.41 9.97
N GLU A 76 -16.87 -39.72 9.84
CA GLU A 76 -15.71 -40.42 10.42
C GLU A 76 -14.38 -39.87 9.87
N LEU A 77 -14.37 -39.51 8.59
CA LEU A 77 -13.19 -38.97 7.91
C LEU A 77 -12.91 -37.53 8.36
N GLU A 78 -13.94 -36.73 8.63
CA GLU A 78 -13.84 -35.42 9.27
C GLU A 78 -13.31 -35.54 10.71
N ASP A 79 -13.90 -36.40 11.53
CA ASP A 79 -13.45 -36.64 12.91
C ASP A 79 -11.99 -37.10 12.96
N LYS A 80 -11.57 -37.97 12.03
CA LYS A 80 -10.17 -38.41 11.89
C LYS A 80 -9.22 -37.30 11.44
N ARG A 81 -9.66 -36.42 10.54
CA ARG A 81 -8.88 -35.24 10.12
C ARG A 81 -8.70 -34.28 11.29
N ASP A 82 -9.73 -34.05 12.07
CA ASP A 82 -9.68 -33.19 13.26
C ASP A 82 -8.75 -33.77 14.34
N GLU A 83 -8.83 -35.09 14.59
CA GLU A 83 -7.92 -35.78 15.50
C GLU A 83 -6.45 -35.65 15.04
N THR A 84 -6.21 -35.83 13.75
CA THR A 84 -4.86 -35.70 13.15
C THR A 84 -4.36 -34.27 13.25
N SER A 85 -5.19 -33.28 12.93
CA SER A 85 -4.83 -31.86 13.03
C SER A 85 -4.50 -31.45 14.47
N ARG A 86 -5.27 -31.92 15.45
CA ARG A 86 -4.97 -31.69 16.87
C ARG A 86 -3.63 -32.32 17.29
N ALA A 87 -3.35 -33.54 16.83
CA ALA A 87 -2.07 -34.19 17.08
C ALA A 87 -0.89 -33.44 16.44
N GLU A 88 -1.04 -32.95 15.21
CA GLU A 88 -0.03 -32.13 14.52
C GLU A 88 0.24 -30.81 15.24
N ILE A 89 -0.80 -30.13 15.72
CA ILE A 89 -0.66 -28.89 16.51
C ILE A 89 0.10 -29.16 17.82
N GLN A 90 -0.24 -30.25 18.52
CA GLN A 90 0.46 -30.65 19.75
C GLN A 90 1.92 -30.99 19.48
N LEU A 91 2.20 -31.75 18.40
CA LEU A 91 3.56 -32.10 17.99
C LEU A 91 4.37 -30.85 17.66
N SER A 92 3.81 -29.93 16.86
CA SER A 92 4.44 -28.66 16.50
C SER A 92 4.77 -27.80 17.73
N SER A 93 3.83 -27.73 18.69
CA SER A 93 4.06 -27.03 19.96
C SER A 93 5.20 -27.68 20.76
N LEU A 94 5.26 -29.01 20.82
CA LEU A 94 6.32 -29.73 21.51
C LEU A 94 7.68 -29.52 20.82
N THR A 95 7.75 -29.56 19.49
CA THR A 95 8.96 -29.27 18.72
C THR A 95 9.46 -27.86 19.03
N ARG A 96 8.57 -26.86 19.00
CA ARG A 96 8.94 -25.47 19.35
C ARG A 96 9.43 -25.33 20.80
N GLN A 97 8.87 -26.09 21.75
CA GLN A 97 9.35 -26.11 23.13
C GLN A 97 10.75 -26.75 23.24
N LEU A 98 11.01 -27.82 22.48
CA LEU A 98 12.30 -28.48 22.43
C LEU A 98 13.36 -27.57 21.79
N ASP A 99 13.05 -26.86 20.71
CA ASP A 99 13.96 -25.90 20.07
C ASP A 99 14.35 -24.79 21.03
N LYS A 100 13.37 -24.19 21.73
CA LYS A 100 13.64 -23.20 22.77
C LYS A 100 14.55 -23.74 23.88
N ARG A 101 14.36 -25.00 24.27
CA ARG A 101 15.20 -25.64 25.30
C ARG A 101 16.61 -25.91 24.79
N ALA A 102 16.75 -26.28 23.51
CA ALA A 102 18.05 -26.45 22.85
C ALA A 102 18.79 -25.11 22.76
N ASP A 103 18.11 -24.03 22.38
CA ASP A 103 18.70 -22.68 22.35
C ASP A 103 19.16 -22.22 23.74
N LEU A 104 18.35 -22.47 24.77
CA LEU A 104 18.73 -22.17 26.16
C LEU A 104 19.94 -22.98 26.62
N LEU A 105 20.04 -24.25 26.23
CA LEU A 105 21.20 -25.09 26.53
C LEU A 105 22.45 -24.58 25.80
N ASN A 106 22.35 -24.29 24.50
CA ASN A 106 23.45 -23.73 23.71
C ASN A 106 23.91 -22.37 24.28
N HIS A 107 22.98 -21.54 24.75
CA HIS A 107 23.33 -20.27 25.39
C HIS A 107 24.05 -20.50 26.73
N LYS A 108 23.58 -21.44 27.56
CA LYS A 108 24.28 -21.82 28.79
C LYS A 108 25.66 -22.41 28.54
N GLU A 109 25.82 -23.20 27.48
CA GLU A 109 27.10 -23.76 27.08
C GLU A 109 28.07 -22.66 26.63
N LYS A 110 27.61 -21.68 25.84
CA LYS A 110 28.40 -20.49 25.49
C LYS A 110 28.78 -19.65 26.72
N LEU A 111 27.88 -19.50 27.68
CA LEU A 111 28.17 -18.80 28.94
C LEU A 111 29.17 -19.58 29.80
N ALA A 112 29.10 -20.91 29.82
CA ALA A 112 30.05 -21.74 30.53
C ALA A 112 31.45 -21.65 29.90
N THR A 113 31.54 -21.78 28.57
CA THR A 113 32.81 -21.66 27.84
C THR A 113 33.42 -20.26 27.94
N THR A 114 32.61 -19.20 27.83
CA THR A 114 33.12 -17.83 28.07
C THR A 114 33.61 -17.64 29.51
N LYS A 115 32.92 -18.20 30.51
CA LYS A 115 33.41 -18.20 31.89
C LYS A 115 34.69 -19.02 32.08
N GLU A 116 34.84 -20.15 31.40
CA GLU A 116 36.08 -20.93 31.40
C GLU A 116 37.23 -20.15 30.76
N ASP A 117 36.99 -19.46 29.64
CA ASP A 117 37.97 -18.59 29.00
C ASP A 117 38.33 -17.38 29.89
N GLU A 118 37.34 -16.78 30.55
CA GLU A 118 37.56 -15.71 31.52
C GLU A 118 38.35 -16.21 32.73
N LEU A 119 38.03 -17.38 33.28
CA LEU A 119 38.77 -18.02 34.36
C LEU A 119 40.21 -18.32 33.94
N SER A 120 40.42 -18.84 32.74
CA SER A 120 41.76 -19.10 32.19
C SER A 120 42.56 -17.81 32.01
N LYS A 121 41.90 -16.73 31.54
CA LYS A 121 42.50 -15.38 31.50
C LYS A 121 42.79 -14.85 32.89
N TYR A 122 41.92 -15.08 33.87
CA TYR A 122 42.14 -14.69 35.26
C TYR A 122 43.28 -15.47 35.89
N GLU A 123 43.41 -16.77 35.62
CA GLU A 123 44.53 -17.59 36.08
C GLU A 123 45.84 -17.11 35.47
N THR A 124 45.87 -16.87 34.16
CA THR A 124 47.06 -16.30 33.49
C THR A 124 47.39 -14.92 34.04
N GLN A 125 46.41 -14.03 34.19
CA GLN A 125 46.61 -12.73 34.83
C GLN A 125 47.06 -12.84 36.28
N LEU A 126 46.55 -13.80 37.05
CA LEU A 126 46.98 -14.04 38.43
C LEU A 126 48.42 -14.54 38.48
N THR A 127 48.83 -15.42 37.56
CA THR A 127 50.22 -15.84 37.45
C THR A 127 51.13 -14.68 37.07
N THR A 128 50.77 -13.90 36.05
CA THR A 128 51.54 -12.71 35.66
C THR A 128 51.57 -11.68 36.78
N ARG A 129 50.45 -11.48 37.49
CA ARG A 129 50.36 -10.55 38.61
C ARG A 129 51.11 -11.05 39.83
N SER A 130 51.23 -12.36 40.03
CA SER A 130 52.08 -12.99 41.04
C SER A 130 53.56 -12.76 40.73
N GLU A 131 53.96 -12.96 39.48
CA GLU A 131 55.32 -12.65 39.00
C GLU A 131 55.62 -11.15 39.11
N GLU A 132 54.69 -10.28 38.71
CA GLU A 132 54.76 -8.83 38.92
C GLU A 132 54.76 -8.46 40.41
N LEU A 133 54.06 -9.21 41.28
CA LEU A 133 54.08 -8.99 42.73
C LEU A 133 55.43 -9.37 43.32
N GLU A 134 56.05 -10.42 42.81
CA GLU A 134 57.42 -10.82 43.16
C GLU A 134 58.43 -9.76 42.70
N ASP A 135 58.28 -9.26 41.47
CA ASP A 135 59.11 -8.18 40.94
C ASP A 135 58.84 -6.84 41.66
N LYS A 136 57.58 -6.55 42.00
CA LYS A 136 57.19 -5.42 42.85
C LYS A 136 57.63 -5.58 44.28
N LEU A 137 57.73 -6.79 44.83
CA LEU A 137 58.33 -7.06 46.15
C LEU A 137 59.84 -6.81 46.10
N LEU A 138 60.50 -7.18 45.01
CA LEU A 138 61.90 -6.86 44.75
C LEU A 138 62.13 -5.34 44.60
N GLN A 139 61.25 -4.66 43.85
CA GLN A 139 61.22 -3.21 43.72
C GLN A 139 60.78 -2.52 45.01
N GLN A 140 59.93 -3.13 45.83
CA GLN A 140 59.53 -2.63 47.15
C GLN A 140 60.64 -2.81 48.16
N ASN A 141 61.45 -3.86 48.09
CA ASN A 141 62.67 -3.97 48.88
C ASN A 141 63.68 -2.88 48.47
N ARG A 142 63.84 -2.61 47.16
CA ARG A 142 64.62 -1.46 46.66
C ARG A 142 64.01 -0.11 47.03
N ARG A 143 62.69 0.01 47.00
CA ARG A 143 61.97 1.20 47.48
C ARG A 143 61.99 1.31 48.98
N LEU A 144 62.11 0.23 49.76
CA LEU A 144 62.32 0.23 51.21
C LEU A 144 63.74 0.71 51.54
N GLU A 145 64.73 0.33 50.71
CA GLU A 145 66.07 0.94 50.70
C GLU A 145 66.00 2.44 50.36
N GLN A 146 65.09 2.90 49.48
CA GLN A 146 64.85 4.33 49.19
C GLN A 146 63.94 5.05 50.22
N ILE A 147 62.98 4.36 50.83
CA ILE A 147 62.05 4.88 51.86
C ILE A 147 62.81 5.07 53.17
N ALA A 148 63.90 4.33 53.40
CA ALA A 148 64.87 4.62 54.46
C ALA A 148 65.49 6.03 54.34
N GLU A 149 65.40 6.67 53.16
CA GLU A 149 65.86 8.04 52.90
C GLU A 149 64.72 9.07 52.78
N LEU A 150 63.45 8.64 52.80
CA LEU A 150 62.30 9.55 52.69
C LEU A 150 61.87 10.05 54.07
N THR A 151 61.55 11.34 54.13
CA THR A 151 60.95 11.92 55.34
C THR A 151 59.45 11.58 55.41
N LYS A 152 58.90 11.54 56.63
CA LYS A 152 57.48 11.24 56.89
C LYS A 152 56.52 12.15 56.11
N GLU A 153 56.93 13.39 55.85
CA GLU A 153 56.13 14.40 55.15
C GLU A 153 56.04 14.13 53.64
N GLU A 154 57.13 13.69 53.01
CA GLU A 154 57.17 13.36 51.57
C GLU A 154 56.32 12.12 51.26
N ALA A 155 56.39 11.10 52.12
CA ALA A 155 55.56 9.89 52.00
C ALA A 155 54.05 10.20 52.12
N LYS A 156 53.69 11.12 53.02
CA LYS A 156 52.30 11.56 53.19
C LYS A 156 51.80 12.34 51.97
N GLN A 157 52.64 13.16 51.35
CA GLN A 157 52.27 13.97 50.20
C GLN A 157 52.02 13.13 48.95
N ILE A 158 52.86 12.11 48.71
CA ILE A 158 52.69 11.15 47.61
C ILE A 158 51.41 10.33 47.81
N LEU A 159 51.15 9.86 49.04
CA LEU A 159 49.94 9.11 49.36
C LEU A 159 48.67 9.94 49.11
N MET A 160 48.66 11.21 49.51
CA MET A 160 47.55 12.12 49.27
C MET A 160 47.33 12.36 47.77
N SER A 161 48.39 12.56 46.99
CA SER A 161 48.29 12.73 45.54
C SER A 161 47.69 11.50 44.84
N ASN A 162 48.10 10.29 45.24
CA ASN A 162 47.57 9.05 44.66
C ASN A 162 46.09 8.84 45.02
N LEU A 163 45.70 9.14 46.26
CA LEU A 163 44.31 9.10 46.71
C LEU A 163 43.43 10.10 45.95
N GLU A 164 43.94 11.29 45.67
CA GLU A 164 43.23 12.28 44.86
C GLU A 164 43.04 11.83 43.40
N GLU A 165 44.06 11.19 42.80
CA GLU A 165 43.99 10.64 41.44
C GLU A 165 43.00 9.46 41.35
N GLU A 166 43.05 8.53 42.30
CA GLU A 166 42.13 7.38 42.41
C GLU A 166 40.69 7.86 42.62
N ALA A 167 40.47 8.82 43.53
CA ALA A 167 39.15 9.40 43.75
C ALA A 167 38.60 10.13 42.51
N LYS A 168 39.45 10.76 41.69
CA LYS A 168 39.05 11.37 40.41
C LYS A 168 38.64 10.31 39.40
N GLN A 169 39.40 9.23 39.24
CA GLN A 169 39.05 8.13 38.35
C GLN A 169 37.72 7.46 38.76
N ASP A 170 37.54 7.19 40.05
CA ASP A 170 36.30 6.63 40.57
C ASP A 170 35.10 7.56 40.32
N ALA A 171 35.28 8.88 40.49
CA ALA A 171 34.26 9.87 40.21
C ALA A 171 33.90 9.93 38.71
N GLU A 172 34.90 9.89 37.82
CA GLU A 172 34.67 9.84 36.36
C GLU A 172 33.94 8.56 35.94
N TRP A 173 34.32 7.41 36.49
CA TRP A 173 33.66 6.14 36.20
C TRP A 173 32.20 6.16 36.66
N ARG A 174 31.94 6.60 37.90
CA ARG A 174 30.57 6.76 38.41
C ARG A 174 29.76 7.76 37.61
N PHE A 175 30.36 8.88 37.20
CA PHE A 175 29.68 9.87 36.37
C PHE A 175 29.29 9.27 35.02
N LYS A 176 30.20 8.53 34.39
CA LYS A 176 29.93 7.83 33.13
C LYS A 176 28.82 6.80 33.29
N GLU A 177 28.87 5.98 34.34
CA GLU A 177 27.83 4.97 34.63
C GLU A 177 26.45 5.62 34.84
N ILE A 178 26.37 6.69 35.65
CA ILE A 178 25.12 7.43 35.88
C ILE A 178 24.59 8.03 34.57
N ARG A 179 25.48 8.60 33.74
CA ARG A 179 25.09 9.19 32.45
C ARG A 179 24.60 8.11 31.48
N ASP A 180 25.31 7.00 31.38
CA ASP A 180 24.98 5.92 30.44
C ASP A 180 23.66 5.23 30.88
N ASP A 181 23.42 5.06 32.19
CA ASP A 181 22.14 4.59 32.73
C ASP A 181 20.99 5.59 32.49
N ALA A 182 21.24 6.88 32.68
CA ALA A 182 20.25 7.92 32.37
C ALA A 182 19.90 7.95 30.87
N LEU A 183 20.90 7.81 29.99
CA LEU A 183 20.68 7.70 28.54
C LEU A 183 19.95 6.41 28.17
N GLY A 184 20.25 5.29 28.83
CA GLY A 184 19.53 4.02 28.67
C GLY A 184 18.04 4.17 28.99
N ARG A 185 17.74 4.69 30.19
CA ARG A 185 16.36 4.94 30.63
C ARG A 185 15.62 5.93 29.72
N ALA A 186 16.28 7.00 29.29
CA ALA A 186 15.68 7.98 28.37
C ALA A 186 15.35 7.36 27.00
N ASN A 187 16.20 6.46 26.47
CA ASN A 187 15.94 5.77 25.22
C ASN A 187 14.75 4.81 25.33
N ASP A 188 14.63 4.09 26.45
CA ASP A 188 13.50 3.18 26.67
C ASP A 188 12.19 3.96 26.82
N GLU A 189 12.18 5.06 27.57
CA GLU A 189 11.00 5.94 27.68
C GLU A 189 10.63 6.58 26.32
N ALA A 190 11.61 7.03 25.54
CA ALA A 190 11.37 7.55 24.19
C ALA A 190 10.73 6.50 23.27
N ARG A 191 11.20 5.24 23.33
CA ARG A 191 10.60 4.13 22.57
C ARG A 191 9.16 3.86 23.00
N GLU A 192 8.86 3.91 24.30
CA GLU A 192 7.49 3.75 24.80
C GLU A 192 6.56 4.88 24.31
N ILE A 193 7.03 6.13 24.34
CA ILE A 193 6.28 7.29 23.86
C ILE A 193 5.99 7.15 22.36
N ILE A 194 7.01 6.83 21.55
CA ILE A 194 6.88 6.69 20.09
C ILE A 194 5.97 5.50 19.75
N ALA A 195 6.21 4.32 20.35
CA ALA A 195 5.40 3.13 20.13
C ALA A 195 3.93 3.37 20.54
N GLY A 196 3.71 4.03 21.69
CA GLY A 196 2.38 4.40 22.14
C GLY A 196 1.70 5.42 21.24
N ALA A 197 2.44 6.35 20.62
CA ALA A 197 1.90 7.26 19.61
C ALA A 197 1.48 6.51 18.34
N ILE A 198 2.34 5.62 17.85
CA ILE A 198 2.09 4.80 16.65
C ILE A 198 0.89 3.87 16.84
N GLN A 199 0.79 3.17 17.98
CA GLN A 199 -0.29 2.21 18.26
C GLN A 199 -1.67 2.85 18.29
N ARG A 200 -1.77 4.09 18.73
CA ARG A 200 -3.04 4.81 18.88
C ARG A 200 -3.50 5.50 17.60
N LEU A 201 -2.64 5.56 16.60
CA LEU A 201 -2.99 6.07 15.29
C LEU A 201 -3.76 4.98 14.50
N ALA A 202 -5.07 5.18 14.33
CA ALA A 202 -5.88 4.42 13.39
C ALA A 202 -6.02 5.24 12.10
N ALA A 203 -5.29 4.86 11.05
CA ALA A 203 -5.36 5.54 9.75
C ALA A 203 -5.73 4.55 8.65
N ASP A 204 -6.78 4.90 7.88
CA ASP A 204 -7.16 4.21 6.66
C ASP A 204 -6.25 4.69 5.52
N HIS A 205 -5.61 3.76 4.82
CA HIS A 205 -4.66 4.10 3.75
C HIS A 205 -5.08 3.51 2.41
N THR A 206 -5.29 4.39 1.44
CA THR A 206 -5.44 4.04 0.02
C THR A 206 -4.26 4.61 -0.75
N ILE A 207 -3.51 3.76 -1.46
CA ILE A 207 -2.46 4.19 -2.38
C ILE A 207 -3.15 4.87 -3.58
N GLU A 208 -2.88 6.15 -3.79
CA GLU A 208 -3.44 6.89 -4.92
C GLU A 208 -2.48 6.84 -6.13
N SER A 209 -3.05 6.53 -7.31
CA SER A 209 -2.33 6.46 -8.58
C SER A 209 -2.00 7.84 -9.11
N THR A 210 -0.83 7.99 -9.73
CA THR A 210 -0.40 9.22 -10.42
C THR A 210 -1.14 9.47 -11.73
N VAL A 211 -2.01 8.55 -12.15
CA VAL A 211 -2.78 8.66 -13.38
C VAL A 211 -4.26 8.74 -13.04
N ALA A 212 -4.94 9.75 -13.59
CA ALA A 212 -6.40 9.85 -13.52
C ALA A 212 -6.99 9.12 -14.73
N MET A 213 -7.67 8.01 -14.48
CA MET A 213 -8.37 7.22 -15.49
C MET A 213 -9.86 7.53 -15.41
N VAL A 214 -10.42 8.02 -16.52
CA VAL A 214 -11.87 8.23 -16.64
C VAL A 214 -12.47 7.11 -17.46
N ARG A 215 -13.41 6.38 -16.87
CA ARG A 215 -14.15 5.31 -17.55
C ARG A 215 -15.23 5.91 -18.45
N LEU A 216 -15.32 5.42 -19.67
CA LEU A 216 -16.32 5.81 -20.65
C LEU A 216 -17.48 4.79 -20.67
N PRO A 217 -18.73 5.24 -20.84
CA PRO A 217 -19.88 4.34 -20.92
C PRO A 217 -19.98 3.61 -22.27
N SER A 218 -19.29 4.08 -23.31
CA SER A 218 -19.25 3.44 -24.64
C SER A 218 -18.14 4.02 -25.52
N ASP A 219 -17.74 3.28 -26.55
CA ASP A 219 -16.81 3.77 -27.60
C ASP A 219 -17.41 4.90 -28.45
N GLU A 220 -18.75 5.02 -28.51
CA GLU A 220 -19.40 6.18 -29.12
C GLU A 220 -19.06 7.46 -28.35
N MET A 221 -18.98 7.39 -27.03
CA MET A 221 -18.55 8.50 -26.18
C MET A 221 -17.08 8.86 -26.44
N LYS A 222 -16.22 7.86 -26.64
CA LYS A 222 -14.81 8.03 -27.05
C LYS A 222 -14.73 8.86 -28.34
N GLY A 223 -15.54 8.53 -29.34
CA GLY A 223 -15.63 9.29 -30.60
C GLY A 223 -16.12 10.74 -30.44
N ARG A 224 -17.07 10.99 -29.53
CA ARG A 224 -17.57 12.35 -29.23
C ARG A 224 -16.53 13.20 -28.48
N ILE A 225 -15.75 12.59 -27.59
CA ILE A 225 -14.64 13.25 -26.86
C ILE A 225 -13.54 13.69 -27.83
N ILE A 226 -13.17 12.84 -28.80
CA ILE A 226 -12.22 13.19 -29.86
C ILE A 226 -12.79 14.31 -30.73
N GLY A 227 -14.03 14.13 -31.20
CA GLY A 227 -14.68 15.02 -32.15
C GLY A 227 -14.12 14.90 -33.58
N ARG A 228 -14.74 15.56 -34.55
CA ARG A 228 -14.25 15.58 -35.94
C ARG A 228 -12.86 16.21 -35.98
N GLU A 229 -11.89 15.50 -36.54
CA GLU A 229 -10.47 15.92 -36.66
C GLU A 229 -9.78 16.24 -35.31
N GLY A 230 -10.27 15.69 -34.20
CA GLY A 230 -9.70 15.98 -32.88
C GLY A 230 -10.05 17.38 -32.35
N ARG A 231 -11.06 18.05 -32.90
CA ARG A 231 -11.44 19.42 -32.49
C ARG A 231 -11.84 19.51 -31.02
N ASN A 232 -12.55 18.49 -30.50
CA ASN A 232 -13.07 18.52 -29.13
C ASN A 232 -11.97 18.23 -28.12
N ILE A 233 -11.10 17.25 -28.40
CA ILE A 233 -9.97 16.92 -27.53
C ILE A 233 -8.98 18.10 -27.45
N ARG A 234 -8.64 18.73 -28.58
CA ARG A 234 -7.78 19.93 -28.59
C ARG A 234 -8.39 21.11 -27.82
N ALA A 235 -9.70 21.34 -27.96
CA ALA A 235 -10.38 22.38 -27.20
C ALA A 235 -10.37 22.09 -25.69
N PHE A 236 -10.50 20.82 -25.31
CA PHE A 236 -10.41 20.37 -23.92
C PHE A 236 -8.99 20.52 -23.36
N GLU A 237 -7.97 20.07 -24.09
CA GLU A 237 -6.55 20.23 -23.73
C GLU A 237 -6.19 21.70 -23.57
N MET A 238 -6.63 22.56 -24.51
CA MET A 238 -6.38 24.00 -24.44
C MET A 238 -7.11 24.67 -23.26
N ALA A 239 -8.35 24.27 -22.97
CA ALA A 239 -9.13 24.85 -21.87
C ALA A 239 -8.61 24.43 -20.48
N THR A 240 -8.14 23.18 -20.35
CA THR A 240 -7.70 22.59 -19.07
C THR A 240 -6.19 22.69 -18.84
N GLY A 241 -5.39 22.73 -19.90
CA GLY A 241 -3.94 22.64 -19.86
C GLY A 241 -3.43 21.25 -19.44
N VAL A 242 -4.16 20.19 -19.81
CA VAL A 242 -3.78 18.78 -19.59
C VAL A 242 -3.59 18.07 -20.92
N ASP A 243 -2.82 16.98 -20.92
CA ASP A 243 -2.65 16.11 -22.08
C ASP A 243 -3.64 14.93 -21.97
N VAL A 244 -4.43 14.71 -23.01
CA VAL A 244 -5.43 13.64 -23.03
C VAL A 244 -4.93 12.52 -23.92
N THR A 245 -4.55 11.40 -23.31
CA THR A 245 -4.12 10.21 -24.05
C THR A 245 -5.28 9.24 -24.24
N ILE A 246 -5.57 8.93 -25.49
CA ILE A 246 -6.57 7.95 -25.88
C ILE A 246 -5.85 6.80 -26.56
N ASP A 247 -5.69 5.69 -25.84
CA ASP A 247 -4.99 4.49 -26.30
C ASP A 247 -5.98 3.40 -26.80
N ASP A 248 -5.47 2.26 -27.24
CA ASP A 248 -6.23 1.05 -27.63
C ASP A 248 -6.96 0.41 -26.44
N THR A 249 -6.81 0.95 -25.23
CA THR A 249 -7.60 0.52 -24.06
C THR A 249 -9.09 0.81 -24.33
N PRO A 250 -9.96 -0.22 -24.31
CA PRO A 250 -11.40 -0.02 -24.49
C PRO A 250 -11.98 0.78 -23.31
N GLU A 251 -12.95 1.64 -23.61
CA GLU A 251 -13.78 2.32 -22.60
C GLU A 251 -13.02 3.17 -21.55
N ALA A 252 -11.81 3.65 -21.84
CA ALA A 252 -11.05 4.51 -20.92
C ALA A 252 -10.29 5.64 -21.62
N VAL A 253 -10.15 6.77 -20.90
CA VAL A 253 -9.31 7.91 -21.28
C VAL A 253 -8.35 8.22 -20.15
N ILE A 254 -7.09 8.48 -20.51
CA ILE A 254 -6.01 8.78 -19.58
C ILE A 254 -5.74 10.28 -19.60
N LEU A 255 -5.78 10.91 -18.42
CA LEU A 255 -5.48 12.34 -18.25
C LEU A 255 -4.11 12.50 -17.56
N SER A 256 -3.22 13.21 -18.24
CA SER A 256 -1.85 13.46 -17.79
C SER A 256 -1.63 14.96 -17.59
N ALA A 257 -1.19 15.36 -16.40
CA ALA A 257 -0.75 16.73 -16.15
C ALA A 257 0.19 16.77 -14.94
N PHE A 258 1.18 17.65 -14.99
CA PHE A 258 2.13 17.87 -13.90
C PHE A 258 1.47 18.53 -12.67
N ASP A 259 0.53 19.45 -12.92
CA ASP A 259 -0.27 20.07 -11.87
C ASP A 259 -1.45 19.15 -11.49
N PRO A 260 -1.50 18.62 -10.26
CA PRO A 260 -2.57 17.74 -9.82
C PRO A 260 -3.94 18.42 -9.76
N ILE A 261 -3.99 19.74 -9.55
CA ILE A 261 -5.24 20.49 -9.50
C ILE A 261 -5.81 20.60 -10.92
N ARG A 262 -4.95 20.84 -11.93
CA ARG A 262 -5.37 20.81 -13.34
C ARG A 262 -5.88 19.43 -13.74
N ARG A 263 -5.15 18.37 -13.37
CA ARG A 263 -5.56 16.97 -13.61
C ARG A 263 -6.92 16.66 -12.99
N SER A 264 -7.14 17.05 -11.74
CA SER A 264 -8.41 16.81 -11.02
C SER A 264 -9.56 17.65 -11.59
N THR A 265 -9.27 18.89 -12.01
CA THR A 265 -10.23 19.76 -12.70
C THR A 265 -10.65 19.16 -14.04
N ALA A 266 -9.69 18.65 -14.81
CA ALA A 266 -9.95 17.99 -16.08
C ALA A 266 -10.77 16.70 -15.89
N GLN A 267 -10.41 15.87 -14.90
CA GLN A 267 -11.18 14.67 -14.57
C GLN A 267 -12.65 15.01 -14.28
N MET A 268 -12.90 15.94 -13.36
CA MET A 268 -14.24 16.37 -13.01
C MET A 268 -15.01 16.96 -14.19
N ALA A 269 -14.34 17.78 -15.02
CA ALA A 269 -14.94 18.37 -16.21
C ALA A 269 -15.31 17.28 -17.23
N LEU A 270 -14.45 16.29 -17.43
CA LEU A 270 -14.71 15.20 -18.37
C LEU A 270 -15.85 14.30 -17.90
N GLU A 271 -15.91 13.95 -16.61
CA GLU A 271 -17.03 13.21 -16.01
C GLU A 271 -18.36 13.97 -16.19
N GLN A 272 -18.38 15.28 -15.95
CA GLN A 272 -19.57 16.12 -16.16
C GLN A 272 -19.99 16.19 -17.64
N LEU A 273 -19.04 16.29 -18.57
CA LEU A 273 -19.29 16.29 -20.01
C LEU A 273 -19.86 14.95 -20.50
N ILE A 274 -19.38 13.83 -19.94
CA ILE A 274 -19.89 12.49 -20.24
C ILE A 274 -21.34 12.35 -19.77
N LEU A 275 -21.65 12.84 -18.56
CA LEU A 275 -23.01 12.82 -18.00
C LEU A 275 -23.99 13.70 -18.80
N ASP A 276 -23.54 14.86 -19.28
CA ASP A 276 -24.35 15.77 -20.13
C ASP A 276 -24.49 15.25 -21.58
N GLY A 277 -23.56 14.40 -22.05
CA GLY A 277 -23.58 13.77 -23.38
C GLY A 277 -23.33 14.72 -24.56
N ARG A 278 -23.14 16.02 -24.29
CA ARG A 278 -22.90 17.09 -25.28
C ARG A 278 -21.47 17.60 -25.16
N ILE A 279 -20.65 17.27 -26.16
CA ILE A 279 -19.22 17.60 -26.17
C ILE A 279 -18.93 18.45 -27.40
N HIS A 280 -18.80 19.76 -27.20
CA HIS A 280 -18.39 20.73 -28.23
C HIS A 280 -17.62 21.88 -27.57
N PRO A 281 -16.77 22.64 -28.31
CA PRO A 281 -15.81 23.57 -27.72
C PRO A 281 -16.40 24.57 -26.72
N GLY A 282 -17.48 25.28 -27.08
CA GLY A 282 -18.09 26.25 -26.16
C GLY A 282 -18.66 25.64 -24.87
N ARG A 283 -19.13 24.38 -24.91
CA ARG A 283 -19.60 23.69 -23.72
C ARG A 283 -18.45 23.19 -22.86
N ILE A 284 -17.37 22.74 -23.50
CA ILE A 284 -16.14 22.32 -22.82
C ILE A 284 -15.60 23.49 -21.98
N GLU A 285 -15.46 24.69 -22.57
CA GLU A 285 -14.99 25.87 -21.85
C GLU A 285 -15.88 26.21 -20.64
N GLU A 286 -17.20 26.18 -20.82
CA GLU A 286 -18.16 26.45 -19.74
C GLU A 286 -18.05 25.43 -18.59
N VAL A 287 -17.99 24.13 -18.92
CA VAL A 287 -17.91 23.04 -17.92
C VAL A 287 -16.56 23.05 -17.21
N VAL A 288 -15.47 23.32 -17.92
CA VAL A 288 -14.13 23.47 -17.31
C VAL A 288 -14.12 24.63 -16.32
N GLN A 289 -14.72 25.77 -16.66
CA GLN A 289 -14.78 26.91 -15.74
C GLN A 289 -15.64 26.60 -14.50
N LYS A 290 -16.77 25.92 -14.67
CA LYS A 290 -17.60 25.44 -13.53
C LYS A 290 -16.86 24.41 -12.66
N SER A 291 -16.07 23.53 -13.28
CA SER A 291 -15.26 22.53 -12.58
C SER A 291 -14.13 23.19 -11.79
N ARG A 292 -13.50 24.25 -12.31
CA ARG A 292 -12.50 25.05 -11.57
C ARG A 292 -13.08 25.63 -10.29
N THR A 293 -14.25 26.27 -10.37
CA THR A 293 -14.93 26.82 -9.17
C THR A 293 -15.32 25.71 -8.19
N SER A 294 -15.76 24.56 -8.69
CA SER A 294 -16.10 23.41 -7.85
C SER A 294 -14.89 22.85 -7.11
N ILE A 295 -13.76 22.70 -7.81
CA ILE A 295 -12.48 22.26 -7.22
C ILE A 295 -11.99 23.25 -6.17
N GLN A 296 -12.08 24.56 -6.41
CA GLN A 296 -11.70 25.57 -5.41
C GLN A 296 -12.51 25.43 -4.11
N ARG A 297 -13.81 25.15 -4.21
CA ARG A 297 -14.65 24.86 -3.04
C ARG A 297 -14.18 23.59 -2.32
N VAL A 298 -13.92 22.51 -3.07
CA VAL A 298 -13.41 21.24 -2.50
C VAL A 298 -12.07 21.44 -1.80
N ILE A 299 -11.17 22.26 -2.35
CA ILE A 299 -9.89 22.63 -1.72
C ILE A 299 -10.17 23.29 -0.36
N ARG A 300 -11.01 24.33 -0.34
CA ARG A 300 -11.32 25.05 0.90
C ARG A 300 -11.95 24.15 1.96
N GLU A 301 -12.98 23.39 1.58
CA GLU A 301 -13.66 22.43 2.47
C GLU A 301 -12.68 21.38 3.02
N ALA A 302 -11.76 20.87 2.19
CA ALA A 302 -10.76 19.90 2.63
C ALA A 302 -9.75 20.48 3.63
N GLY A 303 -9.32 21.73 3.42
CA GLY A 303 -8.43 22.43 4.35
C GLY A 303 -9.12 22.71 5.69
N GLU A 304 -10.36 23.20 5.66
CA GLU A 304 -11.16 23.46 6.86
C GLU A 304 -11.41 22.17 7.65
N GLN A 305 -11.77 21.09 6.95
CA GLN A 305 -11.97 19.78 7.58
C GLN A 305 -10.68 19.22 8.19
N ALA A 306 -9.54 19.34 7.50
CA ALA A 306 -8.27 18.85 8.03
C ALA A 306 -7.82 19.61 9.28
N ALA A 307 -8.03 20.94 9.31
CA ALA A 307 -7.78 21.75 10.49
C ALA A 307 -8.71 21.37 11.66
N PHE A 308 -9.98 21.10 11.38
CA PHE A 308 -10.94 20.63 12.36
C PHE A 308 -10.58 19.24 12.92
N ASP A 309 -10.28 18.28 12.05
CA ASP A 309 -9.92 16.90 12.42
C ASP A 309 -8.67 16.86 13.29
N ALA A 310 -7.64 17.64 12.92
CA ALA A 310 -6.40 17.77 13.69
C ALA A 310 -6.59 18.55 15.01
N GLY A 311 -7.73 19.22 15.19
CA GLY A 311 -8.01 20.06 16.34
C GLY A 311 -7.19 21.34 16.40
N VAL A 312 -6.92 21.95 15.24
CA VAL A 312 -6.12 23.18 15.06
C VAL A 312 -7.02 24.30 14.51
N PRO A 313 -7.80 24.99 15.35
CA PRO A 313 -8.65 26.10 14.90
C PRO A 313 -7.82 27.37 14.63
N GLY A 314 -8.40 28.29 13.84
CA GLY A 314 -7.85 29.63 13.64
C GLY A 314 -6.61 29.71 12.75
N LEU A 315 -6.49 28.83 11.76
CA LEU A 315 -5.58 29.03 10.64
C LEU A 315 -6.09 30.15 9.74
N HIS A 316 -5.18 30.94 9.19
CA HIS A 316 -5.52 31.99 8.24
C HIS A 316 -6.09 31.39 6.93
N ASP A 317 -7.07 32.05 6.28
CA ASP A 317 -7.75 31.56 5.07
C ASP A 317 -6.78 31.09 3.97
N ARG A 318 -5.64 31.78 3.82
CA ARG A 318 -4.60 31.39 2.85
C ARG A 318 -3.85 30.11 3.21
N LEU A 319 -3.64 29.84 4.50
CA LEU A 319 -3.06 28.57 4.96
C LEU A 319 -4.06 27.43 4.78
N ILE A 320 -5.35 27.69 5.06
CA ILE A 320 -6.44 26.73 4.81
C ILE A 320 -6.49 26.36 3.32
N GLU A 321 -6.41 27.35 2.42
CA GLU A 321 -6.37 27.09 0.98
C GLU A 321 -5.16 26.22 0.58
N CYS A 322 -3.96 26.53 1.08
CA CYS A 322 -2.75 25.76 0.78
C CYS A 322 -2.83 24.33 1.34
N LEU A 323 -3.35 24.17 2.56
CA LEU A 323 -3.57 22.87 3.20
C LEU A 323 -4.54 22.03 2.37
N GLY A 324 -5.64 22.63 1.93
CA GLY A 324 -6.62 21.98 1.05
C GLY A 324 -6.04 21.49 -0.27
N ARG A 325 -5.06 22.20 -0.84
CA ARG A 325 -4.38 21.78 -2.08
C ARG A 325 -3.58 20.51 -1.91
N LEU A 326 -3.09 20.22 -0.71
CA LEU A 326 -2.37 18.98 -0.40
C LEU A 326 -3.24 17.73 -0.62
N LYS A 327 -4.58 17.87 -0.63
CA LYS A 327 -5.52 16.78 -0.95
C LYS A 327 -5.27 16.19 -2.34
N PHE A 328 -4.79 16.99 -3.28
CA PHE A 328 -4.55 16.54 -4.66
C PHE A 328 -3.08 16.17 -4.89
N ARG A 329 -2.22 16.39 -3.90
CA ARG A 329 -0.79 16.08 -3.98
C ARG A 329 -0.54 14.69 -3.39
N THR A 330 0.33 13.95 -4.05
CA THR A 330 0.82 12.66 -3.57
C THR A 330 2.34 12.73 -3.51
N SER A 331 2.94 12.31 -2.40
CA SER A 331 4.39 12.21 -2.22
C SER A 331 4.68 10.80 -1.68
N TYR A 332 5.69 10.12 -2.21
CA TYR A 332 6.02 8.73 -1.84
C TYR A 332 4.86 7.72 -1.94
N GLY A 333 3.82 8.00 -2.73
CA GLY A 333 2.62 7.15 -2.85
C GLY A 333 1.54 7.40 -1.79
N GLN A 334 1.76 8.36 -0.89
CA GLN A 334 0.80 8.80 0.12
C GLN A 334 0.20 10.15 -0.24
N ASN A 335 -1.07 10.35 0.08
CA ASN A 335 -1.73 11.65 -0.04
C ASN A 335 -1.15 12.63 0.99
N VAL A 336 -0.67 13.80 0.54
CA VAL A 336 0.07 14.72 1.41
C VAL A 336 -0.81 15.31 2.51
N LEU A 337 -2.10 15.58 2.24
CA LEU A 337 -3.02 16.07 3.28
C LEU A 337 -3.24 15.04 4.40
N ASN A 338 -3.38 13.76 4.04
CA ASN A 338 -3.54 12.70 5.02
C ASN A 338 -2.26 12.50 5.84
N HIS A 339 -1.10 12.56 5.18
CA HIS A 339 0.20 12.55 5.83
C HIS A 339 0.33 13.72 6.83
N SER A 340 0.00 14.95 6.44
CA SER A 340 0.04 16.11 7.34
C SER A 340 -0.89 15.95 8.56
N LYS A 341 -2.08 15.36 8.39
CA LYS A 341 -2.96 15.03 9.53
C LYS A 341 -2.33 14.00 10.46
N GLU A 342 -1.73 12.93 9.91
CA GLU A 342 -1.02 11.92 10.71
C GLU A 342 0.13 12.54 11.50
N VAL A 343 0.97 13.34 10.85
CA VAL A 343 2.09 14.04 11.51
C VAL A 343 1.55 14.92 12.64
N ALA A 344 0.48 15.69 12.40
CA ALA A 344 -0.17 16.48 13.45
C ALA A 344 -0.60 15.62 14.66
N PHE A 345 -1.22 14.47 14.43
CA PHE A 345 -1.63 13.56 15.51
C PHE A 345 -0.43 12.97 16.26
N LEU A 346 0.56 12.44 15.54
CA LEU A 346 1.76 11.85 16.14
C LEU A 346 2.55 12.88 16.96
N THR A 347 2.82 14.06 16.39
CA THR A 347 3.51 15.15 17.10
C THR A 347 2.72 15.59 18.32
N GLY A 348 1.38 15.74 18.20
CA GLY A 348 0.53 16.09 19.34
C GLY A 348 0.55 15.06 20.47
N MET A 349 0.58 13.77 20.14
CA MET A 349 0.64 12.68 21.13
C MET A 349 2.01 12.62 21.82
N MET A 350 3.10 12.74 21.06
CA MET A 350 4.45 12.80 21.62
C MET A 350 4.64 14.03 22.50
N ALA A 351 4.17 15.20 22.05
CA ALA A 351 4.22 16.44 22.82
C ALA A 351 3.45 16.32 24.15
N THR A 352 2.29 15.67 24.15
CA THR A 352 1.50 15.42 25.36
C THR A 352 2.30 14.60 26.37
N SER A 353 2.92 13.50 25.93
CA SER A 353 3.71 12.63 26.81
C SER A 353 4.95 13.34 27.39
N LEU A 354 5.53 14.28 26.64
CA LEU A 354 6.70 15.05 27.04
C LEU A 354 6.36 16.35 27.80
N GLY A 355 5.08 16.64 28.05
CA GLY A 355 4.64 17.85 28.76
C GLY A 355 4.81 19.15 27.96
N LEU A 356 4.88 19.07 26.62
CA LEU A 356 4.97 20.21 25.72
C LEU A 356 3.57 20.72 25.31
N ASP A 357 3.51 21.91 24.71
CA ASP A 357 2.25 22.48 24.22
C ASP A 357 1.70 21.66 23.04
N THR A 358 0.62 20.93 23.32
CA THR A 358 -0.05 20.05 22.36
C THR A 358 -0.69 20.78 21.20
N GLN A 359 -1.15 22.02 21.38
CA GLN A 359 -1.81 22.80 20.32
C GLN A 359 -0.77 23.32 19.33
N VAL A 360 0.34 23.86 19.84
CA VAL A 360 1.47 24.29 19.00
C VAL A 360 2.06 23.11 18.25
N ALA A 361 2.21 21.95 18.91
CA ALA A 361 2.72 20.72 18.29
C ALA A 361 1.83 20.20 17.15
N LYS A 362 0.51 20.14 17.36
CA LYS A 362 -0.45 19.73 16.31
C LYS A 362 -0.48 20.72 15.16
N ARG A 363 -0.42 22.02 15.46
CA ARG A 363 -0.35 23.09 14.45
C ARG A 363 0.90 22.94 13.61
N ALA A 364 2.07 22.82 14.23
CA ALA A 364 3.34 22.58 13.56
C ALA A 364 3.31 21.33 12.68
N GLY A 365 2.82 20.20 13.20
CA GLY A 365 2.71 18.96 12.42
C GLY A 365 1.73 19.05 11.24
N LEU A 366 0.62 19.78 11.37
CA LEU A 366 -0.39 19.91 10.31
C LEU A 366 0.11 20.73 9.12
N ILE A 367 0.88 21.78 9.37
CA ILE A 367 1.34 22.69 8.30
C ILE A 367 2.83 22.54 7.97
N HIS A 368 3.51 21.50 8.49
CA HIS A 368 4.94 21.27 8.22
C HIS A 368 5.25 21.24 6.70
N ASP A 369 4.39 20.60 5.91
CA ASP A 369 4.54 20.40 4.46
C ASP A 369 3.73 21.42 3.62
N ILE A 370 3.28 22.54 4.21
CA ILE A 370 2.37 23.50 3.57
C ILE A 370 2.93 24.11 2.28
N GLY A 371 4.27 24.17 2.16
CA GLY A 371 4.96 24.64 0.97
C GLY A 371 4.65 23.81 -0.28
N LYS A 372 4.34 22.51 -0.16
CA LYS A 372 3.93 21.65 -1.30
C LYS A 372 2.57 22.05 -1.90
N GLY A 373 1.79 22.87 -1.18
CA GLY A 373 0.53 23.45 -1.63
C GLY A 373 0.70 24.74 -2.44
N LEU A 374 1.88 25.36 -2.40
CA LEU A 374 2.22 26.52 -3.20
C LEU A 374 2.50 26.11 -4.66
N SER A 375 2.17 26.98 -5.61
CA SER A 375 2.44 26.75 -7.03
C SER A 375 3.94 26.70 -7.30
N HIS A 376 4.36 25.97 -8.35
CA HIS A 376 5.77 25.85 -8.79
C HIS A 376 6.40 27.16 -9.31
N GLU A 377 5.82 28.31 -8.98
CA GLU A 377 6.29 29.64 -9.37
C GLU A 377 7.07 30.33 -8.23
N ALA A 378 7.13 29.72 -7.04
CA ALA A 378 7.92 30.24 -5.93
C ALA A 378 9.37 29.73 -6.01
N GLU A 379 10.33 30.66 -6.07
CA GLU A 379 11.76 30.36 -5.95
C GLU A 379 12.08 29.96 -4.49
N GLY A 380 12.79 28.84 -4.29
CA GLY A 380 13.18 28.33 -2.96
C GLY A 380 12.80 26.87 -2.72
N THR A 381 13.21 26.29 -1.59
CA THR A 381 12.76 24.96 -1.17
C THR A 381 11.31 25.00 -0.68
N TYR A 382 10.64 23.83 -0.61
CA TYR A 382 9.29 23.76 -0.03
C TYR A 382 9.28 24.14 1.47
N GLY A 383 10.38 23.88 2.19
CA GLY A 383 10.55 24.29 3.58
C GLY A 383 10.62 25.81 3.74
N GLU A 384 11.52 26.46 3.00
CA GLU A 384 11.70 27.92 3.01
C GLU A 384 10.41 28.66 2.62
N THR A 385 9.80 28.26 1.50
CA THR A 385 8.58 28.90 0.99
C THR A 385 7.38 28.69 1.92
N GLY A 386 7.27 27.52 2.55
CA GLY A 386 6.26 27.24 3.57
C GLY A 386 6.45 28.07 4.84
N ALA A 387 7.70 28.22 5.29
CA ALA A 387 8.05 28.99 6.47
C ALA A 387 7.81 30.49 6.27
N ASP A 388 8.17 31.04 5.11
CA ASP A 388 7.88 32.43 4.73
C ASP A 388 6.38 32.71 4.71
N LEU A 389 5.60 31.76 4.19
CA LEU A 389 4.14 31.84 4.19
C LEU A 389 3.58 31.89 5.61
N ALA A 390 4.02 30.97 6.48
CA ALA A 390 3.61 30.90 7.88
C ALA A 390 3.98 32.18 8.64
N ARG A 391 5.21 32.67 8.45
CA ARG A 391 5.70 33.92 9.06
C ARG A 391 4.90 35.12 8.61
N LYS A 392 4.57 35.21 7.32
CA LYS A 392 3.77 36.32 6.75
C LYS A 392 2.36 36.40 7.35
N PHE A 393 1.78 35.27 7.75
CA PHE A 393 0.45 35.22 8.37
C PHE A 393 0.47 35.17 9.90
N GLY A 394 1.64 35.40 10.52
CA GLY A 394 1.77 35.58 11.96
C GLY A 394 1.73 34.29 12.78
N GLU A 395 2.15 33.16 12.19
CA GLU A 395 2.32 31.90 12.93
C GLU A 395 3.44 31.99 13.97
N ASP A 396 3.34 31.16 15.00
CA ASP A 396 4.32 31.12 16.11
C ASP A 396 5.74 30.77 15.60
N PRO A 397 6.81 31.40 16.10
CA PRO A 397 8.18 31.09 15.70
C PRO A 397 8.55 29.60 15.81
N VAL A 398 7.98 28.87 16.77
CA VAL A 398 8.19 27.42 16.92
C VAL A 398 7.57 26.64 15.76
N VAL A 399 6.39 27.06 15.29
CA VAL A 399 5.70 26.47 14.14
C VAL A 399 6.49 26.75 12.86
N VAL A 400 6.96 27.99 12.69
CA VAL A 400 7.79 28.38 11.55
C VAL A 400 9.08 27.57 11.52
N ASN A 401 9.77 27.43 12.66
CA ASN A 401 11.00 26.64 12.74
C ASN A 401 10.76 25.16 12.41
N ALA A 402 9.66 24.57 12.87
CA ALA A 402 9.34 23.18 12.52
C ALA A 402 9.14 22.98 11.00
N ILE A 403 8.58 23.97 10.30
CA ILE A 403 8.45 23.96 8.83
C ILE A 403 9.84 24.05 8.17
N GLU A 404 10.76 24.85 8.70
CA GLU A 404 12.12 25.00 8.12
C GLU A 404 13.00 23.75 8.35
N THR A 405 12.85 23.07 9.49
CA THR A 405 13.86 22.11 9.94
C THR A 405 13.57 20.66 9.58
N HIS A 406 12.32 20.30 9.27
CA HIS A 406 11.91 18.89 9.10
C HIS A 406 12.48 18.18 7.85
N HIS A 407 13.18 18.90 6.95
CA HIS A 407 13.99 18.28 5.88
C HIS A 407 15.50 18.47 6.12
N GLY A 408 15.91 18.93 7.30
CA GLY A 408 17.31 19.19 7.66
C GLY A 408 17.90 20.47 7.04
N GLU A 409 17.06 21.41 6.59
CA GLU A 409 17.50 22.66 5.94
C GLU A 409 18.01 23.69 6.97
N SER A 410 17.65 23.55 8.25
CA SER A 410 18.02 24.45 9.34
C SER A 410 18.13 23.69 10.68
N GLU A 411 18.68 24.35 11.70
CA GLU A 411 18.78 23.77 13.05
C GLU A 411 17.45 23.86 13.82
N ALA A 412 17.08 22.77 14.49
CA ALA A 412 15.91 22.72 15.36
C ALA A 412 16.14 23.55 16.63
N SER A 413 15.40 24.64 16.77
CA SER A 413 15.46 25.54 17.93
C SER A 413 14.51 25.15 19.07
N SER A 414 13.59 24.21 18.81
CA SER A 414 12.55 23.77 19.74
C SER A 414 12.41 22.25 19.74
N PRO A 415 12.11 21.61 20.89
CA PRO A 415 11.76 20.20 20.95
C PRO A 415 10.60 19.83 20.03
N ILE A 416 9.65 20.74 19.78
CA ILE A 416 8.52 20.51 18.87
C ILE A 416 8.99 20.30 17.43
N ALA A 417 10.01 21.04 16.99
CA ALA A 417 10.57 20.89 15.64
C ALA A 417 11.19 19.49 15.45
N VAL A 418 11.88 18.98 16.47
CA VAL A 418 12.42 17.61 16.50
C VAL A 418 11.29 16.56 16.49
N LEU A 419 10.19 16.80 17.20
CA LEU A 419 9.03 15.91 17.20
C LEU A 419 8.28 15.89 15.86
N VAL A 420 8.24 17.00 15.13
CA VAL A 420 7.67 17.07 13.79
C VAL A 420 8.51 16.25 12.81
N ASP A 421 9.83 16.43 12.84
CA ASP A 421 10.78 15.65 12.01
C ASP A 421 10.69 14.14 12.30
N ALA A 422 10.63 13.76 13.59
CA ALA A 422 10.43 12.37 13.98
C ALA A 422 9.08 11.82 13.50
N ALA A 423 7.99 12.58 13.63
CA ALA A 423 6.66 12.18 13.18
C ALA A 423 6.58 12.05 11.65
N ASP A 424 7.20 12.97 10.92
CA ASP A 424 7.30 12.95 9.45
C ASP A 424 8.05 11.69 8.99
N THR A 425 9.22 11.42 9.59
CA THR A 425 10.01 10.21 9.32
C THR A 425 9.21 8.94 9.60
N VAL A 426 8.48 8.88 10.71
CA VAL A 426 7.63 7.74 11.08
C VAL A 426 6.48 7.54 10.08
N SER A 427 5.85 8.62 9.62
CA SER A 427 4.75 8.53 8.64
C SER A 427 5.27 8.09 7.25
N ARG A 428 6.46 8.55 6.84
CA ARG A 428 7.10 8.18 5.56
C ARG A 428 7.67 6.76 5.54
N SER A 429 8.22 6.28 6.66
CA SER A 429 8.99 5.02 6.74
C SER A 429 8.12 3.74 6.87
N ARG A 430 6.78 3.84 6.80
CA ARG A 430 5.91 2.65 6.95
C ARG A 430 5.91 1.76 5.69
N PRO A 431 6.07 0.42 5.84
CA PRO A 431 6.08 -0.52 4.71
C PRO A 431 4.78 -0.44 3.89
N GLY A 432 4.92 -0.23 2.58
CA GLY A 432 3.83 0.13 1.65
C GLY A 432 4.19 1.30 0.73
N ALA A 433 5.25 2.06 1.09
CA ALA A 433 5.80 3.19 0.34
C ALA A 433 7.08 2.85 -0.46
N GLN A 434 7.15 1.70 -1.14
CA GLN A 434 8.26 1.44 -2.08
C GLN A 434 7.99 2.09 -3.44
N ARG A 435 8.13 3.42 -3.48
CA ARG A 435 8.35 4.23 -4.70
C ARG A 435 9.79 4.73 -4.84
N GLU A 436 10.75 4.23 -4.06
CA GLU A 436 12.19 4.58 -4.22
C GLU A 436 12.70 4.36 -5.66
N GLN A 437 12.10 3.45 -6.43
CA GLN A 437 12.45 3.24 -7.84
C GLN A 437 11.93 4.34 -8.77
N ILE A 438 10.83 5.03 -8.44
CA ILE A 438 10.22 6.07 -9.29
C ILE A 438 10.91 7.43 -9.08
N GLU A 439 11.30 7.80 -7.87
CA GLU A 439 12.02 9.07 -7.66
C GLU A 439 13.43 9.04 -8.23
N ASN A 440 14.17 7.94 -8.03
CA ASN A 440 15.46 7.74 -8.69
C ASN A 440 15.32 7.76 -10.22
N TYR A 441 14.18 7.29 -10.72
CA TYR A 441 13.83 7.34 -12.13
C TYR A 441 13.52 8.77 -12.62
N VAL A 442 12.74 9.56 -11.88
CA VAL A 442 12.45 10.97 -12.24
C VAL A 442 13.71 11.82 -12.17
N ARG A 443 14.51 11.71 -11.09
CA ARG A 443 15.80 12.40 -10.96
C ARG A 443 16.77 12.00 -12.08
N ARG A 444 16.73 10.74 -12.53
CA ARG A 444 17.50 10.27 -13.69
C ARG A 444 17.05 10.96 -14.98
N LEU A 445 15.75 11.05 -15.24
CA LEU A 445 15.24 11.73 -16.44
C LEU A 445 15.59 13.22 -16.45
N GLU A 446 15.36 13.91 -15.34
CA GLU A 446 15.69 15.33 -15.18
C GLU A 446 17.18 15.61 -15.40
N ARG A 447 18.04 14.72 -14.91
CA ARG A 447 19.49 14.82 -15.10
C ARG A 447 19.92 14.61 -16.54
N LEU A 448 19.35 13.61 -17.24
CA LEU A 448 19.60 13.38 -18.67
C LEU A 448 19.19 14.60 -19.51
N GLU A 449 18.06 15.22 -19.18
CA GLU A 449 17.57 16.43 -19.86
C GLU A 449 18.48 17.64 -19.57
N ALA A 450 18.91 17.82 -18.32
CA ALA A 450 19.79 18.91 -17.92
C ALA A 450 21.16 18.86 -18.62
N ILE A 451 21.76 17.67 -18.74
CA ILE A 451 23.06 17.49 -19.40
C ILE A 451 22.97 17.83 -20.90
N ALA A 452 21.93 17.36 -21.57
CA ALA A 452 21.74 17.64 -22.99
C ALA A 452 21.36 19.11 -23.25
N LYS A 453 20.63 19.76 -22.35
CA LYS A 453 20.23 21.19 -22.47
C LYS A 453 21.40 22.17 -22.29
N LEU A 454 22.49 21.75 -21.67
CA LEU A 454 23.71 22.56 -21.50
C LEU A 454 24.54 22.73 -22.77
N ILE A 455 24.24 21.95 -23.83
CA ILE A 455 24.96 21.99 -25.09
C ILE A 455 24.34 23.08 -25.98
N ASP A 456 25.20 23.90 -26.59
CA ASP A 456 24.79 25.03 -27.42
C ASP A 456 24.06 24.57 -28.70
N GLY A 457 23.00 25.27 -29.08
CA GLY A 457 22.12 24.90 -30.21
C GLY A 457 20.94 23.98 -29.87
N VAL A 458 20.76 23.62 -28.59
CA VAL A 458 19.60 22.84 -28.11
C VAL A 458 18.46 23.75 -27.65
N GLU A 459 17.30 23.64 -28.29
CA GLU A 459 16.09 24.40 -27.93
C GLU A 459 15.28 23.70 -26.83
N SER A 460 15.05 22.39 -26.97
CA SER A 460 14.35 21.58 -25.96
C SER A 460 14.82 20.12 -25.97
N VAL A 461 14.75 19.47 -24.81
CA VAL A 461 15.17 18.08 -24.61
C VAL A 461 14.05 17.31 -23.92
N TYR A 462 13.83 16.07 -24.35
CA TYR A 462 12.86 15.15 -23.78
C TYR A 462 13.51 13.77 -23.60
N ALA A 463 13.59 13.29 -22.36
CA ALA A 463 13.98 11.92 -22.06
C ALA A 463 12.74 11.01 -22.13
N ILE A 464 12.73 10.06 -23.07
CA ILE A 464 11.59 9.19 -23.41
C ILE A 464 11.99 7.72 -23.15
N LYS A 465 11.01 6.82 -23.05
CA LYS A 465 11.20 5.37 -22.85
C LYS A 465 12.13 5.08 -21.68
N ALA A 466 11.78 5.55 -20.49
CA ALA A 466 12.55 5.23 -19.30
C ALA A 466 14.02 5.68 -19.31
N GLY A 467 14.33 6.76 -20.03
CA GLY A 467 15.68 7.30 -20.14
C GLY A 467 16.59 6.47 -21.04
N GLN A 468 16.01 5.58 -21.87
CA GLN A 468 16.71 4.85 -22.92
C GLN A 468 16.70 5.59 -24.25
N GLU A 469 15.90 6.66 -24.38
CA GLU A 469 15.85 7.51 -25.57
C GLU A 469 15.87 8.99 -25.13
N VAL A 470 16.74 9.80 -25.72
CA VAL A 470 16.77 11.26 -25.49
C VAL A 470 16.49 11.94 -26.83
N ARG A 471 15.39 12.68 -26.91
CA ARG A 471 15.03 13.48 -28.08
C ARG A 471 15.39 14.93 -27.85
N VAL A 472 16.10 15.50 -28.80
CA VAL A 472 16.60 16.87 -28.74
C VAL A 472 16.05 17.64 -29.93
N MET A 473 15.41 18.77 -29.67
CA MET A 473 15.03 19.73 -30.70
C MET A 473 16.18 20.72 -30.86
N ALA A 474 16.77 20.72 -32.05
CA ALA A 474 17.83 21.66 -32.40
C ALA A 474 17.22 22.95 -32.96
N ASP A 475 17.83 24.09 -32.63
CA ASP A 475 17.43 25.38 -33.18
C ASP A 475 17.65 25.39 -34.70
N GLY A 476 16.55 25.46 -35.44
CA GLY A 476 16.52 25.36 -36.90
C GLY A 476 17.14 26.56 -37.63
N ASP A 477 17.25 27.70 -36.97
CA ASP A 477 17.74 28.96 -37.55
C ASP A 477 19.25 29.15 -37.34
N MET A 478 19.81 28.53 -36.29
CA MET A 478 21.23 28.64 -35.93
C MET A 478 22.09 27.44 -36.34
N MET A 479 21.49 26.32 -36.76
CA MET A 479 22.23 25.08 -37.05
C MET A 479 21.96 24.51 -38.45
N SER A 480 23.02 24.01 -39.10
CA SER A 480 22.90 23.25 -40.35
C SER A 480 22.61 21.76 -40.11
N ASP A 481 22.20 21.04 -41.16
CA ASP A 481 22.00 19.58 -41.08
C ASP A 481 23.29 18.84 -40.67
N ALA A 482 24.45 19.32 -41.12
CA ALA A 482 25.75 18.76 -40.75
C ALA A 482 26.12 19.05 -39.29
N ASP A 483 25.64 20.16 -38.72
CA ASP A 483 25.86 20.50 -37.31
C ASP A 483 24.91 19.72 -36.40
N THR A 484 23.73 19.34 -36.90
CA THR A 484 22.75 18.50 -36.20
C THR A 484 23.30 17.09 -35.96
N GLU A 485 24.02 16.52 -36.93
CA GLU A 485 24.69 15.22 -36.80
C GLU A 485 25.84 15.26 -35.76
N LYS A 486 26.60 16.36 -35.74
CA LYS A 486 27.64 16.59 -34.73
C LYS A 486 27.05 16.78 -33.34
N LEU A 487 25.94 17.50 -33.22
CA LEU A 487 25.24 17.72 -31.96
C LEU A 487 24.79 16.39 -31.34
N ALA A 488 24.23 15.49 -32.15
CA ALA A 488 23.85 14.15 -31.70
C ALA A 488 25.03 13.38 -31.10
N THR A 489 26.20 13.46 -31.75
CA THR A 489 27.43 12.83 -31.29
C THR A 489 27.94 13.45 -29.99
N GLN A 490 27.96 14.78 -29.90
CA GLN A 490 28.38 15.51 -28.70
C GLN A 490 27.51 15.20 -27.47
N ILE A 491 26.19 15.07 -27.65
CA ILE A 491 25.27 14.70 -26.58
C ILE A 491 25.57 13.26 -26.09
N VAL A 492 25.82 12.32 -27.00
CA VAL A 492 26.17 10.94 -26.64
C VAL A 492 27.46 10.89 -25.82
N ASP A 493 28.50 11.60 -26.25
CA ASP A 493 29.78 11.64 -25.53
C ASP A 493 29.60 12.23 -24.12
N ARG A 494 28.86 13.33 -24.00
CA ARG A 494 28.60 14.00 -22.71
C ARG A 494 27.77 13.14 -21.75
N LEU A 495 26.80 12.39 -22.26
CA LEU A 495 25.99 11.46 -21.47
C LEU A 495 26.78 10.21 -21.04
N THR A 496 27.82 9.84 -21.80
CA THR A 496 28.71 8.70 -21.50
C THR A 496 29.79 9.07 -20.48
N GLU A 497 30.21 10.34 -20.43
CA GLU A 497 31.13 10.88 -19.42
C GLU A 497 30.51 10.95 -18.01
N ASP A 498 29.18 11.07 -17.87
CA ASP A 498 28.51 11.04 -16.57
C ASP A 498 28.33 9.58 -16.09
N ALA A 499 29.00 9.22 -14.98
CA ALA A 499 29.11 7.87 -14.43
C ALA A 499 27.78 7.24 -13.93
N THR A 500 26.64 7.87 -14.21
CA THR A 500 25.30 7.51 -13.73
C THR A 500 24.36 6.95 -14.82
N CYS A 501 24.87 6.66 -16.03
CA CYS A 501 24.10 6.04 -17.13
C CYS A 501 24.30 4.51 -17.22
N PRO A 502 23.44 3.68 -16.60
CA PRO A 502 23.46 2.24 -16.81
C PRO A 502 22.74 1.90 -18.13
N GLY A 503 23.51 1.50 -19.15
CA GLY A 503 23.01 0.94 -20.40
C GLY A 503 22.98 1.90 -21.60
N PRO A 504 22.70 1.39 -22.81
CA PRO A 504 22.73 2.19 -24.04
C PRO A 504 21.58 3.19 -24.08
N VAL A 505 21.91 4.46 -24.36
CA VAL A 505 20.94 5.56 -24.55
C VAL A 505 20.92 5.95 -26.03
N LYS A 506 19.73 5.94 -26.64
CA LYS A 506 19.53 6.37 -28.03
C LYS A 506 19.26 7.87 -28.08
N VAL A 507 20.18 8.66 -28.65
CA VAL A 507 19.96 10.09 -28.87
C VAL A 507 19.35 10.30 -30.26
N THR A 508 18.32 11.13 -30.35
CA THR A 508 17.69 11.54 -31.63
C THR A 508 17.56 13.04 -31.65
N VAL A 509 18.27 13.70 -32.57
CA VAL A 509 18.18 15.14 -32.76
C VAL A 509 17.24 15.41 -33.93
N ILE A 510 16.28 16.30 -33.72
CA ILE A 510 15.28 16.69 -34.71
C ILE A 510 15.45 18.19 -34.95
N ARG A 511 15.70 18.57 -36.20
CA ARG A 511 15.69 19.96 -36.66
C ARG A 511 14.40 20.20 -37.43
N GLU A 512 13.57 21.12 -36.98
CA GLU A 512 12.33 21.50 -37.66
C GLU A 512 12.48 22.91 -38.24
N THR A 513 12.14 23.10 -39.52
CA THR A 513 12.08 24.43 -40.15
C THR A 513 10.64 24.68 -40.59
N ARG A 514 10.03 25.75 -40.07
CA ARG A 514 8.65 26.12 -40.40
C ARG A 514 8.64 27.34 -41.32
N ALA A 515 8.37 27.13 -42.61
CA ALA A 515 8.14 28.21 -43.56
C ALA A 515 6.62 28.47 -43.67
N ILE A 516 6.21 29.72 -43.42
CA ILE A 516 4.82 30.16 -43.55
C ILE A 516 4.78 31.25 -44.61
N ASP A 517 4.01 31.03 -45.67
CA ASP A 517 3.78 32.02 -46.74
C ASP A 517 2.28 32.24 -46.93
N PHE A 518 1.89 33.47 -47.28
CA PHE A 518 0.51 33.86 -47.44
C PHE A 518 0.27 34.29 -48.89
N ALA A 519 -0.59 33.55 -49.61
CA ALA A 519 -1.03 33.95 -50.94
C ALA A 519 -1.90 35.22 -50.86
N ARG A 520 -1.63 36.20 -51.73
CA ARG A 520 -2.48 37.39 -51.91
C ARG A 520 -3.52 37.19 -52.99
#